data_AF-A0A1V3PN33-F1
#
_entry.id   AF-A0A1V3PN33-F1
#
_cell.length_a   1.000
_cell.length_b   1.000
_cell.length_c   1.000
_cell.angle_alpha   90.00
_cell.angle_beta   90.00
_cell.angle_gamma   90.00
#
_symmetry.space_group_name_H-M   'P 1'
#
loop_
_entity.id
_entity.type
_entity.pdbx_description
1 polymer ?
#
loop_
_entity_poly.entity_id
_entity_poly.type
_entity_poly.pdbx_seq_one_letter_code
_entity_poly.pdbx_strand_id
1 'polypeptide(L)'
;MHAHEFRGTRLPAMAIAVTLLGGCADMGGLGTPGAATANAGTGSTAAQECNPVVTGAIGALAGSLFGKGKGHLAGAAIGAGVGAFACMAYNYHSRRVRDAQAVEAQYRQQRGALPAANTIDSYQSALVPGGTVQGGGKVEMQSRVTLLRGAHDVPPQLKEQLTLYSPDGKQLATATKDVDAINGTGEYESSFDFNLPKGIQEGRYKMSSTLYMDGQKVRTNDVPMLVVG
;
A
#
# COMPACT_ATOMS: atom_id res chain seq x y z
N MET A 1 -43.01 26.19 55.82
CA MET A 1 -42.50 27.24 54.91
C MET A 1 -42.66 26.73 53.48
N HIS A 2 -43.51 27.41 52.69
CA HIS A 2 -43.60 27.52 51.21
C HIS A 2 -43.35 26.25 50.35
N ALA A 3 -44.41 25.63 49.77
CA ALA A 3 -45.00 25.87 48.43
C ALA A 3 -44.13 25.27 47.30
N HIS A 4 -44.61 24.42 46.36
CA HIS A 4 -45.72 24.61 45.43
C HIS A 4 -46.24 23.28 44.84
N GLU A 5 -47.55 23.22 44.59
CA GLU A 5 -48.23 22.33 43.64
C GLU A 5 -48.15 22.84 42.19
N PHE A 6 -48.30 21.95 41.19
CA PHE A 6 -49.10 22.12 39.94
C PHE A 6 -49.10 20.77 39.17
N ARG A 7 -50.18 19.98 39.14
CA ARG A 7 -51.27 19.93 38.11
C ARG A 7 -50.69 19.73 36.69
N GLY A 8 -50.70 18.56 36.05
CA GLY A 8 -51.84 17.71 35.63
C GLY A 8 -52.07 17.89 34.11
N THR A 9 -52.33 16.81 33.34
CA THR A 9 -53.30 16.69 32.21
C THR A 9 -52.96 15.55 31.20
N ARG A 10 -53.76 14.48 31.26
CA ARG A 10 -54.40 13.64 30.20
C ARG A 10 -53.59 12.74 29.22
N LEU A 11 -53.91 11.44 29.34
CA LEU A 11 -54.06 10.35 28.35
C LEU A 11 -54.61 10.81 26.97
N PRO A 12 -54.38 10.08 25.84
CA PRO A 12 -54.79 8.67 25.71
C PRO A 12 -53.91 7.70 24.90
N ALA A 13 -54.18 6.42 25.17
CA ALA A 13 -53.76 5.24 24.45
C ALA A 13 -54.26 5.21 23.00
N MET A 14 -53.46 4.67 22.08
CA MET A 14 -53.94 4.21 20.78
C MET A 14 -53.16 2.97 20.31
N ALA A 15 -53.90 2.10 19.63
CA ALA A 15 -53.66 0.69 19.40
C ALA A 15 -52.59 0.33 18.36
N ILE A 16 -51.92 -0.80 18.62
CA ILE A 16 -51.69 -1.98 17.76
C ILE A 16 -51.80 -1.76 16.25
N ALA A 17 -50.71 -2.06 15.53
CA ALA A 17 -50.76 -2.79 14.27
C ALA A 17 -49.44 -3.58 14.06
N VAL A 18 -49.52 -4.90 14.27
CA VAL A 18 -48.53 -5.88 13.81
C VAL A 18 -48.85 -6.19 12.36
N THR A 19 -47.89 -6.02 11.45
CA THR A 19 -47.94 -6.63 10.12
C THR A 19 -46.61 -7.33 9.82
N LEU A 20 -46.66 -8.66 9.93
CA LEU A 20 -45.68 -9.58 9.33
C LEU A 20 -46.15 -9.92 7.92
N LEU A 21 -45.39 -9.50 6.92
CA LEU A 21 -45.33 -10.03 5.55
C LEU A 21 -43.83 -9.91 5.20
N GLY A 22 -43.03 -10.96 5.03
CA GLY A 22 -43.27 -12.12 4.18
C GLY A 22 -42.90 -11.76 2.73
N GLY A 23 -41.61 -11.82 2.38
CA GLY A 23 -41.15 -11.59 1.01
C GLY A 23 -39.66 -11.81 0.82
N CYS A 24 -39.24 -13.04 0.54
CA CYS A 24 -38.00 -13.33 -0.18
C CYS A 24 -38.23 -13.07 -1.67
N ALA A 25 -37.36 -12.30 -2.33
CA ALA A 25 -37.06 -12.46 -3.74
C ALA A 25 -35.68 -11.89 -4.05
N ASP A 26 -34.89 -12.75 -4.66
CA ASP A 26 -33.53 -12.59 -5.14
C ASP A 26 -33.50 -11.78 -6.46
N MET A 27 -32.30 -11.35 -6.84
CA MET A 27 -31.86 -10.85 -8.15
C MET A 27 -32.28 -9.44 -8.62
N GLY A 28 -31.29 -8.54 -8.59
CA GLY A 28 -31.03 -7.66 -9.74
C GLY A 28 -31.01 -6.16 -9.46
N GLY A 29 -29.80 -5.58 -9.46
CA GLY A 29 -29.57 -4.27 -10.08
C GLY A 29 -29.45 -3.04 -9.18
N LEU A 30 -28.26 -2.43 -9.26
CA LEU A 30 -27.98 -0.99 -9.10
C LEU A 30 -28.09 -0.41 -7.68
N GLY A 31 -27.07 -0.70 -6.87
CA GLY A 31 -26.82 -0.06 -5.58
C GLY A 31 -26.50 1.44 -5.69
N THR A 32 -27.27 2.23 -4.97
CA THR A 32 -27.03 3.61 -4.56
C THR A 32 -26.00 3.66 -3.41
N PRO A 33 -25.15 4.69 -3.29
CA PRO A 33 -24.12 4.71 -2.26
C PRO A 33 -24.69 5.15 -0.90
N GLY A 34 -24.74 4.20 0.04
CA GLY A 34 -25.02 4.45 1.45
C GLY A 34 -23.78 4.96 2.18
N ALA A 35 -23.99 5.98 3.01
CA ALA A 35 -23.00 6.54 3.93
C ALA A 35 -22.47 5.47 4.89
N ALA A 36 -21.14 5.34 4.97
CA ALA A 36 -20.48 4.57 6.02
C ALA A 36 -19.82 5.53 7.03
N THR A 37 -20.35 5.50 8.24
CA THR A 37 -19.88 6.17 9.44
C THR A 37 -18.43 5.80 9.74
N ALA A 38 -17.56 6.80 9.88
CA ALA A 38 -16.17 6.62 10.27
C ALA A 38 -16.06 6.21 11.74
N ASN A 39 -15.41 5.09 12.03
CA ASN A 39 -14.87 4.80 13.35
C ASN A 39 -13.35 4.76 13.24
N ALA A 40 -12.69 5.71 13.90
CA ALA A 40 -11.23 5.78 14.00
C ALA A 40 -10.75 4.78 15.06
N GLY A 41 -9.81 3.91 14.67
CA GLY A 41 -9.23 2.91 15.56
C GLY A 41 -8.00 2.24 14.97
N THR A 42 -6.84 2.82 15.29
CA THR A 42 -5.54 2.19 15.63
C THR A 42 -5.19 0.81 15.07
N GLY A 43 -4.10 0.77 14.28
CA GLY A 43 -3.04 -0.22 14.45
C GLY A 43 -3.20 -1.62 13.83
N SER A 44 -2.27 -1.93 12.93
CA SER A 44 -1.57 -3.22 12.80
C SER A 44 -2.06 -4.26 11.78
N THR A 45 -1.11 -4.51 10.87
CA THR A 45 -0.53 -5.80 10.48
C THR A 45 -1.24 -6.74 9.51
N ALA A 46 -0.34 -7.36 8.73
CA ALA A 46 -0.48 -8.48 7.83
C ALA A 46 -1.10 -8.15 6.48
N ALA A 47 -0.51 -8.76 5.45
CA ALA A 47 -1.02 -8.83 4.11
C ALA A 47 -2.48 -9.30 4.15
N GLN A 48 -3.42 -8.37 4.19
CA GLN A 48 -4.81 -8.67 3.93
C GLN A 48 -4.87 -8.87 2.43
N GLU A 49 -4.82 -10.14 2.03
CA GLU A 49 -5.16 -10.67 0.72
C GLU A 49 -6.09 -9.70 0.02
N CYS A 50 -5.79 -9.31 -1.22
CA CYS A 50 -6.49 -8.29 -2.02
C CYS A 50 -8.02 -8.38 -1.92
N ASN A 51 -8.58 -7.93 -0.79
CA ASN A 51 -9.96 -8.06 -0.44
C ASN A 51 -10.55 -6.70 -0.76
N PRO A 52 -11.35 -6.59 -1.84
CA PRO A 52 -11.84 -5.32 -2.36
C PRO A 52 -12.63 -4.52 -1.32
N VAL A 53 -13.14 -5.17 -0.27
CA VAL A 53 -13.87 -4.53 0.83
C VAL A 53 -12.94 -3.74 1.76
N VAL A 54 -11.70 -4.20 2.00
CA VAL A 54 -10.77 -3.53 2.92
C VAL A 54 -9.79 -2.60 2.19
N THR A 55 -9.36 -2.95 0.97
CA THR A 55 -8.59 -2.03 0.12
C THR A 55 -9.41 -0.84 -0.38
N GLY A 56 -10.75 -0.98 -0.42
CA GLY A 56 -11.67 0.13 -0.67
C GLY A 56 -11.58 1.27 0.34
N ALA A 57 -11.24 1.00 1.61
CA ALA A 57 -11.16 2.04 2.64
C ALA A 57 -9.91 2.92 2.50
N ILE A 58 -8.78 2.38 2.03
CA ILE A 58 -7.56 3.16 1.73
C ILE A 58 -7.68 3.84 0.36
N GLY A 59 -8.29 3.17 -0.64
CA GLY A 59 -8.54 3.74 -1.97
C GLY A 59 -9.58 4.88 -1.98
N ALA A 60 -10.58 4.84 -1.11
CA ALA A 60 -11.61 5.88 -0.99
C ALA A 60 -11.05 7.21 -0.46
N LEU A 61 -10.01 7.17 0.39
CA LEU A 61 -9.34 8.38 0.87
C LEU A 61 -8.59 9.09 -0.27
N ALA A 62 -8.02 8.35 -1.22
CA ALA A 62 -7.38 8.91 -2.41
C ALA A 62 -8.40 9.48 -3.42
N GLY A 63 -9.50 8.77 -3.71
CA GLY A 63 -10.48 9.18 -4.72
C GLY A 63 -11.15 10.54 -4.46
N SER A 64 -11.29 10.94 -3.20
CA SER A 64 -11.86 12.24 -2.81
C SER A 64 -10.89 13.43 -2.94
N LEU A 65 -9.57 13.17 -3.03
CA LEU A 65 -8.53 14.20 -3.09
C LEU A 65 -8.17 14.65 -4.51
N PHE A 66 -8.45 13.83 -5.53
CA PHE A 66 -8.03 14.08 -6.92
C PHE A 66 -9.13 14.68 -7.82
N GLY A 67 -10.36 14.83 -7.32
CA GLY A 67 -11.43 15.48 -8.07
C GLY A 67 -11.44 16.99 -7.90
N LYS A 68 -10.69 17.76 -8.71
CA LYS A 68 -10.98 19.19 -8.88
C LYS A 68 -12.09 19.37 -9.93
N GLY A 69 -13.24 19.94 -9.52
CA GLY A 69 -14.32 20.39 -10.42
C GLY A 69 -15.38 19.34 -10.79
N LYS A 70 -16.13 19.59 -11.88
CA LYS A 70 -17.26 18.76 -12.42
C LYS A 70 -16.89 17.30 -12.80
N GLY A 71 -15.75 16.78 -12.37
CA GLY A 71 -15.14 15.51 -12.78
C GLY A 71 -15.16 14.41 -11.71
N HIS A 72 -16.25 14.26 -10.95
CA HIS A 72 -16.38 13.17 -9.97
C HIS A 72 -16.16 11.78 -10.57
N LEU A 73 -16.48 11.58 -11.86
CA LEU A 73 -16.21 10.34 -12.58
C LEU A 73 -14.70 10.10 -12.83
N ALA A 74 -13.94 11.16 -13.09
CA ALA A 74 -12.49 11.08 -13.27
C ALA A 74 -11.79 10.82 -11.92
N GLY A 75 -12.27 11.43 -10.83
CA GLY A 75 -11.78 11.16 -9.47
C GLY A 75 -12.00 9.70 -9.04
N ALA A 76 -13.15 9.11 -9.39
CA ALA A 76 -13.43 7.69 -9.13
C ALA A 76 -12.48 6.76 -9.92
N ALA A 77 -12.21 7.05 -11.19
CA ALA A 77 -11.29 6.26 -12.01
C ALA A 77 -9.83 6.36 -11.53
N ILE A 78 -9.38 7.55 -11.14
CA ILE A 78 -8.05 7.76 -10.55
C ILE A 78 -7.94 7.05 -9.20
N GLY A 79 -8.95 7.18 -8.34
CA GLY A 79 -9.03 6.48 -7.05
C GLY A 79 -8.99 4.96 -7.21
N ALA A 80 -9.68 4.42 -8.21
CA ALA A 80 -9.61 3.00 -8.55
C ALA A 80 -8.22 2.58 -9.03
N GLY A 81 -7.55 3.38 -9.85
CA GLY A 81 -6.18 3.09 -10.32
C GLY A 81 -5.13 3.13 -9.20
N VAL A 82 -5.23 4.09 -8.29
CA VAL A 82 -4.36 4.16 -7.09
C VAL A 82 -4.68 2.99 -6.14
N GLY A 83 -5.95 2.65 -5.96
CA GLY A 83 -6.37 1.44 -5.22
C GLY A 83 -5.83 0.16 -5.85
N ALA A 84 -5.78 0.08 -7.18
CA ALA A 84 -5.19 -1.05 -7.90
C ALA A 84 -3.68 -1.16 -7.64
N PHE A 85 -2.94 -0.06 -7.44
CA PHE A 85 -1.52 -0.11 -7.04
C PHE A 85 -1.30 -0.90 -5.75
N ALA A 86 -2.18 -0.72 -4.75
CA ALA A 86 -2.12 -1.52 -3.52
C ALA A 86 -2.38 -3.02 -3.76
N CYS A 87 -3.06 -3.35 -4.86
CA CYS A 87 -3.35 -4.72 -5.29
C CYS A 87 -2.39 -5.25 -6.38
N MET A 88 -1.42 -4.46 -6.87
CA MET A 88 -0.55 -4.90 -7.97
C MET A 88 0.47 -5.92 -7.46
N ALA A 89 0.11 -7.18 -7.64
CA ALA A 89 0.99 -8.35 -7.60
C ALA A 89 1.46 -8.76 -9.01
N TYR A 90 1.42 -7.84 -9.99
CA TYR A 90 1.24 -8.29 -11.37
C TYR A 90 2.43 -8.94 -12.03
N ASN A 91 3.68 -8.60 -11.68
CA ASN A 91 4.86 -9.38 -12.06
C ASN A 91 6.00 -9.01 -11.12
N TYR A 92 6.19 -9.83 -10.08
CA TYR A 92 7.37 -9.74 -9.25
C TYR A 92 8.38 -10.78 -9.74
N HIS A 93 9.54 -10.31 -10.18
CA HIS A 93 10.66 -11.17 -10.52
C HIS A 93 11.80 -10.88 -9.56
N SER A 94 12.22 -11.89 -8.81
CA SER A 94 13.46 -11.81 -8.03
C SER A 94 14.41 -12.90 -8.46
N ARG A 95 15.66 -12.52 -8.70
CA ARG A 95 16.74 -13.44 -9.05
C ARG A 95 17.99 -13.11 -8.27
N ARG A 96 18.75 -14.14 -7.93
CA ARG A 96 20.12 -13.98 -7.43
C ARG A 96 21.02 -13.66 -8.62
N VAL A 97 21.71 -12.53 -8.54
CA VAL A 97 22.63 -12.02 -9.58
C VAL A 97 24.09 -12.24 -9.22
N ARG A 98 24.41 -12.33 -7.92
CA ARG A 98 25.70 -12.81 -7.42
C ARG A 98 25.51 -13.78 -6.28
N ASP A 99 26.27 -14.87 -6.30
CA ASP A 99 26.23 -15.90 -5.28
C ASP A 99 26.94 -15.49 -3.99
N ALA A 100 26.85 -16.35 -2.98
CA ALA A 100 27.47 -16.13 -1.69
C ALA A 100 28.99 -15.98 -1.79
N GLN A 101 29.66 -16.81 -2.60
CA GLN A 101 31.11 -16.83 -2.69
C GLN A 101 31.65 -15.52 -3.26
N ALA A 102 31.04 -15.01 -4.33
CA ALA A 102 31.42 -13.75 -4.95
C ALA A 102 31.18 -12.56 -4.00
N VAL A 103 30.04 -12.52 -3.32
CA VAL A 103 29.68 -11.45 -2.38
C VAL A 103 30.57 -11.46 -1.14
N GLU A 104 30.80 -12.63 -0.54
CA GLU A 104 31.66 -12.77 0.64
C GLU A 104 33.13 -12.45 0.33
N ALA A 105 33.63 -12.90 -0.82
CA ALA A 105 34.99 -12.58 -1.25
C ALA A 105 35.17 -11.08 -1.43
N GLN A 106 34.24 -10.41 -2.13
CA GLN A 106 34.28 -8.96 -2.29
C GLN A 106 34.21 -8.24 -0.94
N TYR A 107 33.32 -8.68 -0.05
CA TYR A 107 33.17 -8.05 1.25
C TYR A 107 34.44 -8.19 2.09
N ARG A 108 35.06 -9.38 2.14
CA ARG A 108 36.33 -9.60 2.86
C ARG A 108 37.46 -8.77 2.26
N GLN A 109 37.52 -8.62 0.94
CA GLN A 109 38.51 -7.75 0.30
C GLN A 109 38.37 -6.28 0.72
N GLN A 110 37.15 -5.80 0.95
CA GLN A 110 36.87 -4.41 1.32
C GLN A 110 36.89 -4.15 2.83
N ARG A 111 36.50 -5.13 3.65
CA ARG A 111 36.23 -4.97 5.09
C ARG A 111 36.99 -5.95 5.99
N GLY A 112 37.73 -6.90 5.42
CA GLY A 112 38.57 -7.87 6.14
C GLY A 112 37.84 -9.16 6.53
N ALA A 113 36.76 -9.06 7.30
CA ALA A 113 36.02 -10.22 7.82
C ALA A 113 34.52 -10.12 7.54
N LEU A 114 33.82 -11.26 7.51
CA LEU A 114 32.35 -11.28 7.39
C LEU A 114 31.69 -10.70 8.66
N PRO A 115 30.48 -10.12 8.52
CA PRO A 115 29.77 -9.58 9.69
C PRO A 115 29.36 -10.71 10.63
N ALA A 116 29.32 -10.40 11.92
CA ALA A 116 28.86 -11.35 12.95
C ALA A 116 27.36 -11.64 12.82
N ALA A 117 26.57 -10.62 12.46
CA ALA A 117 25.13 -10.69 12.29
C ALA A 117 24.70 -10.48 10.84
N ASN A 118 23.48 -10.91 10.51
CA ASN A 118 22.84 -10.62 9.22
C ASN A 118 22.90 -9.13 8.89
N THR A 119 23.39 -8.78 7.70
CA THR A 119 23.66 -7.40 7.31
C THR A 119 23.25 -7.17 5.87
N ILE A 120 22.57 -6.05 5.62
CA ILE A 120 22.40 -5.50 4.28
C ILE A 120 23.57 -4.58 3.98
N ASP A 121 24.48 -5.03 3.13
CA ASP A 121 25.66 -4.26 2.72
C ASP A 121 25.25 -3.10 1.79
N SER A 122 24.41 -3.40 0.81
CA SER A 122 23.90 -2.42 -0.13
C SER A 122 22.43 -2.64 -0.46
N TYR A 123 21.71 -1.55 -0.69
CA TYR A 123 20.35 -1.56 -1.19
C TYR A 123 20.11 -0.30 -2.03
N GLN A 124 19.68 -0.51 -3.26
CA GLN A 124 19.49 0.53 -4.28
C GLN A 124 18.17 0.28 -5.01
N SER A 125 17.49 1.34 -5.40
CA SER A 125 16.21 1.26 -6.12
C SER A 125 16.14 2.35 -7.18
N ALA A 126 15.55 2.03 -8.33
CA ALA A 126 15.38 2.94 -9.46
C ALA A 126 14.09 2.64 -10.22
N LEU A 127 13.54 3.67 -10.88
CA LEU A 127 12.39 3.51 -11.77
C LEU A 127 12.86 3.35 -13.22
N VAL A 128 12.15 2.52 -13.98
CA VAL A 128 12.35 2.30 -15.41
C VAL A 128 10.99 2.40 -16.13
N PRO A 129 10.80 3.33 -17.08
CA PRO A 129 11.74 4.39 -17.44
C PRO A 129 11.96 5.37 -16.28
N GLY A 130 13.20 5.84 -16.14
CA GLY A 130 13.58 6.77 -15.08
C GLY A 130 13.18 8.21 -15.40
N GLY A 131 12.86 9.00 -14.38
CA GLY A 131 12.76 10.45 -14.46
C GLY A 131 11.41 10.99 -14.93
N THR A 132 10.89 10.59 -16.10
CA THR A 132 9.61 11.09 -16.64
C THR A 132 8.73 9.96 -17.18
N VAL A 133 7.44 9.96 -16.84
CA VAL A 133 6.46 8.95 -17.22
C VAL A 133 5.15 9.62 -17.64
N GLN A 134 4.49 9.09 -18.66
CA GLN A 134 3.15 9.52 -19.04
C GLN A 134 2.07 8.95 -18.10
N GLY A 135 1.01 9.71 -17.83
CA GLY A 135 -0.19 9.19 -17.18
C GLY A 135 -0.78 8.03 -17.99
N GLY A 136 -1.09 6.90 -17.33
CA GLY A 136 -1.46 5.67 -18.04
C GLY A 136 -0.27 4.78 -18.47
N GLY A 137 0.97 5.28 -18.32
CA GLY A 137 2.19 4.55 -18.69
C GLY A 137 2.55 3.43 -17.72
N LYS A 138 3.30 2.45 -18.23
CA LYS A 138 3.92 1.38 -17.44
C LYS A 138 5.23 1.87 -16.84
N VAL A 139 5.46 1.54 -15.58
CA VAL A 139 6.69 1.81 -14.84
C VAL A 139 7.10 0.55 -14.10
N GLU A 140 8.40 0.32 -14.02
CA GLU A 140 9.00 -0.76 -13.25
C GLU A 140 9.85 -0.15 -12.13
N MET A 141 9.64 -0.58 -10.89
CA MET A 141 10.60 -0.36 -9.82
C MET A 141 11.59 -1.51 -9.81
N GLN A 142 12.87 -1.21 -10.07
CA GLN A 142 13.96 -2.17 -9.96
C GLN A 142 14.73 -1.92 -8.67
N SER A 143 14.97 -2.98 -7.91
CA SER A 143 15.70 -2.94 -6.66
C SER A 143 16.83 -3.96 -6.66
N ARG A 144 17.96 -3.60 -6.05
CA ARG A 144 19.12 -4.47 -5.88
C ARG A 144 19.56 -4.45 -4.43
N VAL A 145 19.70 -5.62 -3.85
CA VAL A 145 20.09 -5.80 -2.44
C VAL A 145 21.24 -6.78 -2.33
N THR A 146 22.28 -6.42 -1.59
CA THR A 146 23.35 -7.34 -1.19
C THR A 146 23.14 -7.72 0.26
N LEU A 147 22.76 -8.98 0.49
CA LEU A 147 22.61 -9.57 1.81
C LEU A 147 23.85 -10.37 2.15
N LEU A 148 24.41 -10.14 3.35
CA LEU A 148 25.42 -10.96 3.99
C LEU A 148 24.79 -11.65 5.20
N ARG A 149 24.85 -12.99 5.23
CA ARG A 149 24.44 -13.73 6.41
C ARG A 149 25.49 -13.57 7.52
N GLY A 150 25.03 -13.42 8.75
CA GLY A 150 25.90 -13.57 9.91
C GLY A 150 26.48 -14.98 9.95
N ALA A 151 27.70 -15.13 10.46
CA ALA A 151 28.40 -16.42 10.50
C ALA A 151 27.62 -17.52 11.25
N HIS A 152 26.72 -17.13 12.16
CA HIS A 152 25.94 -18.03 13.02
C HIS A 152 24.43 -17.77 12.98
N ASP A 153 23.97 -16.91 12.07
CA ASP A 153 22.56 -16.49 12.04
C ASP A 153 21.71 -17.34 11.09
N VAL A 154 20.44 -17.48 11.46
CA VAL A 154 19.40 -18.00 10.56
C VAL A 154 19.21 -17.06 9.37
N PRO A 155 18.81 -17.56 8.19
CA PRO A 155 18.46 -16.69 7.06
C PRO A 155 17.40 -15.65 7.48
N PRO A 156 17.62 -14.36 7.23
CA PRO A 156 16.67 -13.34 7.64
C PRO A 156 15.45 -13.33 6.71
N GLN A 157 14.32 -12.86 7.22
CA GLN A 157 13.18 -12.51 6.37
C GLN A 157 13.38 -11.10 5.82
N LEU A 158 13.37 -10.98 4.49
CA LEU A 158 13.39 -9.70 3.82
C LEU A 158 12.03 -9.36 3.25
N LYS A 159 11.66 -8.10 3.42
CA LYS A 159 10.39 -7.55 2.97
C LYS A 159 10.61 -6.17 2.36
N GLU A 160 10.06 -5.95 1.18
CA GLU A 160 10.14 -4.66 0.49
C GLU A 160 8.75 -4.01 0.45
N GLN A 161 8.69 -2.77 0.90
CA GLN A 161 7.47 -1.96 0.88
C GLN A 161 7.65 -0.77 -0.05
N LEU A 162 6.79 -0.69 -1.07
CA LEU A 162 6.70 0.44 -1.99
C LEU A 162 5.57 1.37 -1.55
N THR A 163 5.85 2.66 -1.39
CA THR A 163 4.87 3.68 -1.06
C THR A 163 4.92 4.82 -2.08
N LEU A 164 3.80 5.07 -2.75
CA LEU A 164 3.65 6.15 -3.71
C LEU A 164 3.12 7.40 -3.02
N TYR A 165 3.78 8.54 -3.27
CA TYR A 165 3.37 9.85 -2.79
C TYR A 165 3.05 10.80 -3.95
N SER A 166 2.00 11.61 -3.79
CA SER A 166 1.62 12.68 -4.71
C SER A 166 2.58 13.88 -4.67
N PRO A 167 2.45 14.82 -5.63
CA PRO A 167 3.24 16.04 -5.65
C PRO A 167 3.08 16.96 -4.43
N ASP A 168 1.94 16.88 -3.72
CA ASP A 168 1.72 17.58 -2.46
C ASP A 168 2.19 16.79 -1.22
N GLY A 169 2.85 15.64 -1.42
CA GLY A 169 3.46 14.83 -0.38
C GLY A 169 2.51 13.87 0.34
N LYS A 170 1.27 13.71 -0.14
CA LYS A 170 0.32 12.75 0.45
C LYS A 170 0.63 11.33 -0.01
N GLN A 171 0.54 10.38 0.91
CA GLN A 171 0.60 8.96 0.57
C GLN A 171 -0.65 8.56 -0.20
N LEU A 172 -0.46 7.93 -1.36
CA LEU A 172 -1.55 7.53 -2.26
C LEU A 172 -1.82 6.04 -2.17
N ALA A 173 -0.76 5.24 -2.20
CA ALA A 173 -0.87 3.80 -2.15
C ALA A 173 0.37 3.19 -1.50
N THR A 174 0.22 1.97 -1.02
CA THR A 174 1.33 1.16 -0.53
C THR A 174 1.15 -0.27 -1.02
N ALA A 175 2.22 -0.82 -1.54
CA ALA A 175 2.34 -2.22 -1.89
C ALA A 175 3.45 -2.83 -1.02
N THR A 176 3.23 -4.05 -0.58
CA THR A 176 4.16 -4.78 0.27
C THR A 176 4.37 -6.14 -0.34
N LYS A 177 5.62 -6.58 -0.44
CA LYS A 177 5.96 -7.91 -0.93
C LYS A 177 7.03 -8.55 -0.05
N ASP A 178 6.76 -9.80 0.32
CA ASP A 178 7.75 -10.64 0.95
C ASP A 178 8.74 -11.08 -0.12
N VAL A 179 10.02 -10.94 0.18
CA VAL A 179 11.11 -11.18 -0.77
C VAL A 179 11.57 -12.63 -0.58
N ASP A 180 10.63 -13.57 -0.67
CA ASP A 180 10.79 -14.98 -0.30
C ASP A 180 11.88 -15.72 -1.12
N ALA A 181 12.22 -15.18 -2.28
CA ALA A 181 13.29 -15.69 -3.14
C ALA A 181 14.72 -15.38 -2.63
N ILE A 182 14.87 -14.56 -1.56
CA ILE A 182 16.17 -14.26 -0.97
C ILE A 182 16.45 -15.23 0.18
N ASN A 183 17.19 -16.28 -0.13
CA ASN A 183 17.64 -17.26 0.86
C ASN A 183 19.17 -17.21 1.06
N GLY A 184 19.61 -16.43 2.05
CA GLY A 184 21.01 -16.38 2.49
C GLY A 184 21.90 -15.40 1.71
N THR A 185 23.21 -15.45 1.96
CA THR A 185 24.18 -14.51 1.38
C THR A 185 24.10 -14.47 -0.15
N GLY A 186 24.11 -13.27 -0.71
CA GLY A 186 24.08 -13.04 -2.15
C GLY A 186 23.66 -11.62 -2.51
N GLU A 187 23.79 -11.29 -3.78
CA GLU A 187 23.16 -10.11 -4.35
C GLU A 187 21.93 -10.54 -5.14
N TYR A 188 20.85 -9.83 -4.90
CA TYR A 188 19.54 -10.12 -5.47
C TYR A 188 19.01 -8.88 -6.16
N GLU A 189 18.30 -9.13 -7.25
CA GLU A 189 17.63 -8.11 -8.04
C GLU A 189 16.15 -8.44 -8.09
N SER A 190 15.31 -7.48 -7.72
CA SER A 190 13.86 -7.54 -7.78
C SER A 190 13.31 -6.50 -8.77
N SER A 191 12.21 -6.84 -9.43
CA SER A 191 11.42 -5.88 -10.22
C SER A 191 9.94 -5.91 -9.85
N PHE A 192 9.31 -4.73 -9.88
CA PHE A 192 7.88 -4.54 -9.65
C PHE A 192 7.29 -3.68 -10.75
N ASP A 193 6.48 -4.32 -11.59
CA ASP A 193 5.70 -3.61 -12.61
C ASP A 193 4.46 -2.95 -12.02
N PHE A 194 4.22 -1.70 -12.40
CA PHE A 194 3.00 -0.98 -12.07
C PHE A 194 2.59 -0.02 -13.19
N ASN A 195 1.28 0.19 -13.34
CA ASN A 195 0.74 1.18 -14.27
C ASN A 195 0.27 2.42 -13.52
N LEU A 196 0.59 3.59 -14.04
CA LEU A 196 0.00 4.82 -13.56
C LEU A 196 -1.46 4.93 -14.03
N PRO A 197 -2.39 5.45 -13.20
CA PRO A 197 -3.75 5.71 -13.66
C PRO A 197 -3.76 6.72 -14.81
N LYS A 198 -4.63 6.51 -15.80
CA LYS A 198 -4.89 7.54 -16.82
C LYS A 198 -5.53 8.77 -16.16
N GLY A 199 -5.10 9.96 -16.58
CA GLY A 199 -5.61 11.22 -16.02
C GLY A 199 -5.14 11.52 -14.59
N ILE A 200 -4.17 10.78 -14.07
CA ILE A 200 -3.49 11.15 -12.82
C ILE A 200 -2.93 12.57 -12.96
N GLN A 201 -2.98 13.34 -11.86
CA GLN A 201 -2.46 14.71 -11.85
C GLN A 201 -1.00 14.75 -12.30
N GLU A 202 -0.64 15.68 -13.18
CA GLU A 202 0.75 15.94 -13.54
C GLU A 202 1.56 16.50 -12.37
N GLY A 203 2.84 16.17 -12.31
CA GLY A 203 3.74 16.71 -11.30
C GLY A 203 4.79 15.71 -10.83
N ARG A 204 5.54 16.12 -9.79
CA ARG A 204 6.63 15.32 -9.22
C ARG A 204 6.11 14.40 -8.13
N TYR A 205 5.94 13.14 -8.46
CA TYR A 205 5.64 12.08 -7.50
C TYR A 205 6.93 11.57 -6.86
N LYS A 206 6.77 10.87 -5.74
CA LYS A 206 7.86 10.16 -5.08
C LYS A 206 7.44 8.72 -4.83
N MET A 207 8.28 7.78 -5.26
CA MET A 207 8.15 6.37 -4.90
C MET A 207 9.19 6.05 -3.84
N SER A 208 8.75 5.74 -2.63
CA SER A 208 9.63 5.27 -1.56
C SER A 208 9.68 3.76 -1.55
N SER A 209 10.88 3.19 -1.68
CA SER A 209 11.12 1.76 -1.46
C SER A 209 11.79 1.54 -0.11
N THR A 210 11.13 0.85 0.81
CA THR A 210 11.64 0.57 2.15
C THR A 210 11.91 -0.91 2.32
N LEU A 211 13.16 -1.23 2.62
CA LEU A 211 13.60 -2.58 2.93
C LEU A 211 13.52 -2.83 4.44
N TYR A 212 12.87 -3.93 4.80
CA TYR A 212 12.80 -4.46 6.14
C TYR A 212 13.56 -5.80 6.20
N MET A 213 14.25 -6.02 7.31
CA MET A 213 14.90 -7.28 7.66
C MET A 213 14.37 -7.69 9.04
N ASP A 214 13.76 -8.87 9.14
CA ASP A 214 13.16 -9.40 10.36
C ASP A 214 12.16 -8.40 11.01
N GLY A 215 11.38 -7.74 10.15
CA GLY A 215 10.39 -6.72 10.56
C GLY A 215 10.97 -5.35 10.91
N GLN A 216 12.29 -5.20 10.98
CA GLN A 216 12.95 -3.93 11.26
C GLN A 216 13.31 -3.18 9.98
N LYS A 217 13.03 -1.87 9.94
CA LYS A 217 13.40 -1.03 8.80
C LYS A 217 14.92 -0.90 8.73
N VAL A 218 15.51 -1.30 7.61
CA VAL A 218 16.95 -1.23 7.38
C VAL A 218 17.33 -0.01 6.55
N ARG A 219 16.61 0.23 5.44
CA ARG A 219 16.89 1.35 4.54
C ARG A 219 15.63 1.78 3.77
N THR A 220 15.57 3.05 3.39
CA THR A 220 14.57 3.59 2.48
C THR A 220 15.28 4.32 1.33
N ASN A 221 14.86 4.05 0.10
CA ASN A 221 15.25 4.76 -1.10
C ASN A 221 14.06 5.57 -1.62
N ASP A 222 14.25 6.88 -1.75
CA ASP A 222 13.24 7.77 -2.33
C ASP A 222 13.57 8.04 -3.79
N VAL A 223 12.70 7.61 -4.70
CA VAL A 223 12.89 7.74 -6.14
C VAL A 223 11.88 8.74 -6.71
N PRO A 224 12.33 9.89 -7.24
CA PRO A 224 11.42 10.87 -7.84
C PRO A 224 10.92 10.40 -9.20
N MET A 225 9.69 10.79 -9.53
CA MET A 225 9.04 10.48 -10.81
C MET A 225 8.26 11.70 -11.28
N LEU A 226 8.63 12.28 -12.42
CA LEU A 226 7.84 13.32 -13.06
C LEU A 226 6.74 12.67 -13.90
N VAL A 227 5.48 12.97 -13.60
CA VAL A 227 4.34 12.52 -14.39
C VAL A 227 3.86 13.64 -15.29
N VAL A 228 3.71 13.33 -16.58
CA VAL A 228 3.21 14.23 -17.63
C VAL A 228 1.98 13.62 -18.31
N GLY A 229 1.12 14.45 -18.90
CA GLY A 229 -0.08 14.02 -19.64
C GLY A 229 0.20 13.37 -20.99
#